data_AF-A0ABD2MIS9-F1
#
_entry.id   AF-A0ABD2MIS9-F1
#
_cell.length_a   1.000
_cell.length_b   1.000
_cell.length_c   1.000
_cell.angle_alpha   90.00
_cell.angle_beta   90.00
_cell.angle_gamma   90.00
#
_symmetry.space_group_name_H-M   'P 1'
#
loop_
_entity.id
_entity.type
_entity.pdbx_description
1 polymer ?
#
loop_
_entity_poly.entity_id
_entity_poly.type
_entity_poly.pdbx_seq_one_letter_code
_entity_poly.pdbx_strand_id
1 'polypeptide(L)'
;MSAINTPTTVQGNHSLTVLTDHYSVLLGIDLSEKKLSCNSESVLNYRKLIYYSELKNILAEESWEQIYDCESRELAADKQVEKFNHYLALSTVKIKIRKENIKRKPWVTKGLMTSVSIKNELYRQLRINLCDENLKDRYKRNRNF
;
A
#
# COMPACT_ATOMS: atom_id res chain seq x y z
N MET A 1 -9.93 19.63 50.35
CA MET A 1 -10.99 20.42 49.69
C MET A 1 -10.41 20.94 48.40
N SER A 2 -10.96 20.47 47.29
CA SER A 2 -10.33 20.38 45.98
C SER A 2 -10.42 21.68 45.19
N ALA A 3 -9.30 22.08 44.56
CA ALA A 3 -9.25 23.18 43.61
C ALA A 3 -9.91 22.76 42.29
N ILE A 4 -10.96 23.48 41.87
CA ILE A 4 -11.65 23.30 40.60
C ILE A 4 -10.98 24.25 39.61
N ASN A 5 -10.15 23.71 38.72
CA ASN A 5 -9.60 24.46 37.59
C ASN A 5 -10.71 24.62 36.54
N THR A 6 -11.13 25.86 36.29
CA THR A 6 -12.06 26.21 35.22
C THR A 6 -11.33 26.24 33.87
N PRO A 7 -11.92 25.71 32.80
CA PRO A 7 -11.33 25.81 31.47
C PRO A 7 -11.48 27.23 30.92
N THR A 8 -10.37 27.77 30.42
CA THR A 8 -10.27 29.07 29.77
C THR A 8 -10.96 29.01 28.41
N THR A 9 -12.12 29.67 28.29
CA THR A 9 -12.84 29.85 27.03
C THR A 9 -12.06 30.79 26.12
N VAL A 10 -11.47 30.26 25.04
CA VAL A 10 -10.93 31.06 23.95
C VAL A 10 -12.11 31.62 23.15
N GLN A 11 -12.44 32.90 23.36
CA GLN A 11 -13.38 33.63 22.53
C GLN A 11 -12.77 33.85 21.14
N GLY A 12 -13.13 32.99 20.18
CA GLY A 12 -12.97 33.27 18.76
C GLY A 12 -14.06 34.24 18.33
N ASN A 13 -13.66 35.41 17.82
CA ASN A 13 -14.58 36.37 17.22
C ASN A 13 -15.24 35.76 15.98
N HIS A 14 -16.48 35.29 16.12
CA HIS A 14 -17.34 34.92 14.99
C HIS A 14 -17.90 36.20 14.38
N SER A 15 -17.24 36.73 13.37
CA SER A 15 -17.90 37.65 12.44
C SER A 15 -18.86 36.82 11.58
N LEU A 16 -20.10 36.68 12.08
CA LEU A 16 -21.25 36.22 11.32
C LEU A 16 -21.57 37.28 10.27
N THR A 17 -21.00 37.15 9.09
CA THR A 17 -21.39 37.96 7.94
C THR A 17 -21.59 37.08 6.72
N VAL A 18 -22.84 37.11 6.25
CA VAL A 18 -23.38 36.72 4.95
C VAL A 18 -23.83 35.25 4.82
N LEU A 19 -25.16 35.08 4.84
CA LEU A 19 -25.88 33.96 4.26
C LEU A 19 -25.39 33.72 2.83
N THR A 20 -24.64 32.64 2.62
CA THR A 20 -24.38 32.08 1.30
C THR A 20 -25.01 30.69 1.26
N ASP A 21 -25.91 30.42 0.33
CA ASP A 21 -26.53 29.09 0.09
C ASP A 21 -25.53 28.02 -0.38
N HIS A 22 -24.26 28.37 -0.45
CA HIS A 22 -23.15 27.49 -0.74
C HIS A 22 -22.39 27.20 0.54
N TYR A 23 -22.87 26.21 1.31
CA TYR A 23 -22.08 25.63 2.39
C TYR A 23 -20.76 25.12 1.81
N SER A 24 -19.64 25.72 2.23
CA SER A 24 -18.31 25.16 1.98
C SER A 24 -18.25 23.77 2.60
N VAL A 25 -18.12 22.74 1.75
CA VAL A 25 -17.89 21.36 2.20
C VAL A 25 -16.47 21.33 2.78
N LEU A 26 -16.38 21.31 4.10
CA LEU A 26 -15.12 21.10 4.79
C LEU A 26 -14.72 19.63 4.61
N LEU A 27 -13.79 19.37 3.70
CA LEU A 27 -13.24 18.04 3.49
C LEU A 27 -12.12 17.79 4.52
N GLY A 28 -12.46 17.13 5.62
CA GLY A 28 -11.49 16.61 6.58
C GLY A 28 -10.95 15.26 6.14
N ILE A 29 -9.84 15.24 5.38
CA ILE A 29 -9.12 14.00 5.12
C ILE A 29 -8.26 13.72 6.36
N ASP A 30 -8.68 12.77 7.19
CA ASP A 30 -7.80 12.23 8.21
C ASP A 30 -6.70 11.41 7.53
N LEU A 31 -5.51 12.01 7.42
CA LEU A 31 -4.29 11.38 6.95
C LEU A 31 -3.62 10.57 8.06
N SER A 32 -4.35 10.15 9.10
CA SER A 32 -3.85 9.15 10.04
C SER A 32 -3.41 7.94 9.21
N GLU A 33 -2.09 7.84 9.03
CA GLU A 33 -1.46 6.71 8.37
C GLU A 33 -1.89 5.50 9.19
N LYS A 34 -2.92 4.79 8.72
CA LYS A 34 -3.09 3.39 9.04
C LYS A 34 -1.78 2.77 8.59
N LYS A 35 -0.84 2.64 9.52
CA LYS A 35 0.15 1.58 9.51
C LYS A 35 -0.69 0.31 9.43
N LEU A 36 -1.07 -0.07 8.22
CA LEU A 36 -1.47 -1.43 7.90
C LEU A 36 -0.36 -2.25 8.51
N SER A 37 -0.66 -2.90 9.62
CA SER A 37 0.24 -3.83 10.26
C SER A 37 0.63 -4.79 9.14
N CYS A 38 1.87 -4.68 8.70
CA CYS A 38 2.47 -5.62 7.77
C CYS A 38 2.69 -6.92 8.53
N ASN A 39 1.60 -7.55 8.93
CA ASN A 39 1.57 -8.92 9.40
C ASN A 39 1.80 -9.79 8.17
N SER A 40 3.08 -10.02 7.90
CA SER A 40 3.64 -11.31 7.47
C SER A 40 2.94 -12.09 6.36
N GLU A 41 2.32 -11.46 5.37
CA GLU A 41 2.26 -12.06 4.05
C GLU A 41 3.56 -11.69 3.35
N SER A 42 4.36 -12.70 3.05
CA SER A 42 5.52 -12.64 2.16
C SER A 42 5.36 -11.52 1.16
N VAL A 43 6.33 -10.61 1.05
CA VAL A 43 6.37 -9.53 0.03
C VAL A 43 6.31 -10.20 -1.34
N LEU A 44 5.09 -10.48 -1.78
CA LEU A 44 4.81 -11.15 -3.01
C LEU A 44 5.19 -10.12 -4.06
N ASN A 45 6.28 -10.39 -4.77
CA ASN A 45 6.77 -9.62 -5.91
C ASN A 45 5.75 -9.70 -7.04
N TYR A 46 4.54 -9.22 -6.82
CA TYR A 46 3.44 -9.26 -7.76
C TYR A 46 2.69 -7.94 -7.67
N ARG A 47 2.37 -7.36 -8.82
CA ARG A 47 1.45 -6.22 -8.93
C ARG A 47 0.17 -6.68 -9.61
N LYS A 48 -0.96 -6.12 -9.20
CA LYS A 48 -2.22 -6.26 -9.95
C LYS A 48 -2.16 -5.30 -11.14
N LEU A 49 -2.42 -5.80 -12.34
CA LEU A 49 -2.59 -4.99 -13.55
C LEU A 49 -4.00 -5.23 -14.08
N ILE A 50 -4.70 -4.15 -14.40
CA ILE A 50 -6.02 -4.19 -15.02
C ILE A 50 -5.84 -4.02 -16.54
N TYR A 51 -6.37 -4.95 -17.32
CA TYR A 51 -6.41 -4.84 -18.77
C TYR A 51 -7.66 -4.07 -19.21
N TYR A 52 -7.52 -2.76 -19.34
CA TYR A 52 -8.65 -1.87 -19.68
C TYR A 52 -9.32 -2.18 -21.02
N SER A 53 -8.58 -2.72 -22.00
CA SER A 53 -9.15 -3.16 -23.28
C SER A 53 -10.12 -4.33 -23.10
N GLU A 54 -9.76 -5.30 -22.27
CA GLU A 54 -10.60 -6.46 -21.97
C GLU A 54 -11.82 -6.03 -21.14
N LEU A 55 -11.59 -5.21 -20.10
CA LEU A 55 -12.67 -4.63 -19.31
C LEU A 55 -13.67 -3.85 -20.19
N LYS A 56 -13.17 -3.06 -21.14
CA LYS A 56 -14.02 -2.31 -22.06
C LYS A 56 -14.88 -3.22 -22.92
N ASN A 57 -14.32 -4.31 -23.44
CA ASN A 57 -15.07 -5.26 -24.26
C ASN A 57 -16.15 -5.97 -23.44
N ILE A 58 -15.81 -6.44 -22.24
CA ILE A 58 -16.77 -7.09 -21.33
C ILE A 58 -17.91 -6.13 -20.97
N LEU A 59 -17.61 -4.88 -20.64
CA LEU A 59 -18.63 -3.87 -20.31
C LEU A 59 -19.49 -3.47 -21.51
N ALA A 60 -18.96 -3.59 -22.75
CA ALA A 60 -19.70 -3.28 -23.97
C ALA A 60 -20.68 -4.39 -24.35
N GLU A 61 -20.39 -5.63 -23.99
CA GLU A 61 -21.26 -6.81 -24.23
C GLU A 61 -22.29 -7.03 -23.13
N GLU A 62 -22.09 -6.43 -21.95
CA GLU A 62 -22.95 -6.63 -20.79
C GLU A 62 -24.34 -5.99 -20.93
N SER A 63 -25.39 -6.76 -20.62
CA SER A 63 -26.75 -6.24 -20.49
C SER A 63 -27.01 -5.68 -19.09
N TRP A 64 -27.52 -4.44 -19.06
CA TRP A 64 -27.82 -3.69 -17.85
C TRP A 64 -29.30 -3.75 -17.44
N GLU A 65 -30.14 -4.49 -18.19
CA GLU A 65 -31.59 -4.60 -17.96
C GLU A 65 -31.91 -5.00 -16.52
N GLN A 66 -31.18 -5.97 -15.95
CA GLN A 66 -31.36 -6.44 -14.57
C GLN A 66 -31.14 -5.36 -13.48
N ILE A 67 -30.43 -4.29 -13.81
CA ILE A 67 -30.19 -3.15 -12.92
C ILE A 67 -31.26 -2.08 -13.15
N TYR A 68 -31.71 -1.89 -14.39
CA TYR A 68 -32.80 -0.97 -14.71
C TYR A 68 -34.17 -1.45 -14.24
N ASP A 69 -34.41 -2.76 -14.25
CA ASP A 69 -35.66 -3.40 -13.82
C ASP A 69 -35.75 -3.56 -12.28
N CYS A 70 -34.77 -3.06 -11.54
CA CYS A 70 -34.76 -3.17 -10.09
C CYS A 70 -35.75 -2.19 -9.45
N GLU A 71 -36.65 -2.70 -8.60
CA GLU A 71 -37.69 -1.88 -7.94
C GLU A 71 -37.11 -0.89 -6.92
N SER A 72 -36.00 -1.25 -6.26
CA SER A 72 -35.31 -0.39 -5.28
C SER A 72 -34.00 0.14 -5.87
N ARG A 73 -33.77 1.44 -5.65
CA ARG A 73 -32.55 2.13 -6.10
C ARG A 73 -31.32 1.62 -5.38
N GLU A 74 -31.47 1.29 -4.11
CA GLU A 74 -30.43 0.73 -3.26
C GLU A 74 -29.96 -0.62 -3.82
N LEU A 75 -30.92 -1.51 -4.14
CA LEU A 75 -30.62 -2.80 -4.75
C LEU A 75 -29.97 -2.66 -6.14
N ALA A 76 -30.40 -1.69 -6.94
CA ALA A 76 -29.80 -1.40 -8.24
C ALA A 76 -28.32 -0.97 -8.09
N ALA A 77 -28.03 -0.09 -7.14
CA ALA A 77 -26.68 0.38 -6.86
C ALA A 77 -25.77 -0.76 -6.38
N ASP A 78 -26.25 -1.60 -5.46
CA ASP A 78 -25.48 -2.75 -4.96
C ASP A 78 -25.15 -3.74 -6.08
N LYS A 79 -26.15 -4.10 -6.91
CA LYS A 79 -25.95 -4.97 -8.08
C LYS A 79 -24.97 -4.36 -9.09
N GLN A 80 -25.03 -3.06 -9.31
CA GLN A 80 -24.11 -2.36 -10.20
C GLN A 80 -22.67 -2.47 -9.67
N VAL A 81 -22.46 -2.17 -8.39
CA VAL A 81 -21.13 -2.25 -7.75
C VAL A 81 -20.61 -3.69 -7.79
N GLU A 82 -21.46 -4.68 -7.51
CA GLU A 82 -21.11 -6.09 -7.57
C GLU A 82 -20.65 -6.51 -8.97
N LYS A 83 -21.42 -6.17 -10.02
CA LYS A 83 -21.04 -6.45 -11.42
C LYS A 83 -19.71 -5.77 -11.78
N PHE A 84 -19.52 -4.51 -11.42
CA PHE A 84 -18.26 -3.81 -11.69
C PHE A 84 -17.07 -4.47 -10.99
N ASN A 85 -17.22 -4.84 -9.72
CA ASN A 85 -16.17 -5.53 -8.98
C ASN A 85 -15.85 -6.90 -9.59
N HIS A 86 -16.88 -7.61 -10.07
CA HIS A 86 -16.74 -8.88 -10.77
C HIS A 86 -15.92 -8.72 -12.07
N TYR A 87 -16.29 -7.78 -12.95
CA TYR A 87 -15.55 -7.54 -14.20
C TYR A 87 -14.16 -6.97 -13.99
N LEU A 88 -13.97 -6.14 -12.97
CA LEU A 88 -12.65 -5.70 -12.54
C LEU A 88 -11.78 -6.88 -12.11
N ALA A 89 -12.33 -7.84 -11.36
CA ALA A 89 -11.60 -9.02 -10.95
C ALA A 89 -11.21 -9.91 -12.15
N LEU A 90 -12.12 -10.10 -13.11
CA LEU A 90 -11.85 -10.88 -14.33
C LEU A 90 -10.77 -10.24 -15.21
N SER A 91 -10.82 -8.93 -15.37
CA SER A 91 -9.84 -8.16 -16.16
C SER A 91 -8.53 -7.85 -15.41
N THR A 92 -8.40 -8.30 -14.15
CA THR A 92 -7.20 -8.09 -13.33
C THR A 92 -6.31 -9.31 -13.34
N VAL A 93 -5.05 -9.12 -13.75
CA VAL A 93 -4.01 -10.17 -13.68
C VAL A 93 -2.95 -9.82 -12.66
N LYS A 94 -2.47 -10.87 -11.95
CA LYS A 94 -1.32 -10.77 -11.06
C LYS A 94 -0.03 -10.97 -11.86
N ILE A 95 0.77 -9.91 -11.97
CA ILE A 95 2.03 -9.93 -12.72
C ILE A 95 3.20 -9.92 -11.76
N LYS A 96 4.12 -10.88 -11.93
CA LYS A 96 5.36 -10.94 -11.13
C LYS A 96 6.25 -9.73 -11.42
N ILE A 97 6.60 -8.98 -10.37
CA ILE A 97 7.57 -7.90 -10.41
C ILE A 97 8.97 -8.53 -10.52
N ARG A 98 9.72 -8.14 -11.55
CA ARG A 98 11.12 -8.53 -11.68
C ARG A 98 11.96 -7.93 -10.55
N LYS A 99 12.95 -8.67 -10.06
CA LYS A 99 13.82 -8.23 -8.95
C LYS A 99 14.46 -6.85 -9.18
N GLU A 100 14.79 -6.54 -10.43
CA GLU A 100 15.35 -5.24 -10.85
C GLU A 100 14.40 -4.06 -10.66
N ASN A 101 13.09 -4.30 -10.74
CA ASN A 101 12.05 -3.27 -10.63
C ASN A 101 11.53 -3.09 -9.21
N ILE A 102 12.03 -3.89 -8.25
CA ILE A 102 11.68 -3.73 -6.84
C ILE A 102 12.43 -2.51 -6.31
N LYS A 103 11.68 -1.43 -6.05
CA LYS A 103 12.22 -0.24 -5.40
C LYS A 103 12.72 -0.60 -4.01
N ARG A 104 14.00 -0.41 -3.76
CA ARG A 104 14.60 -0.56 -2.43
C ARG A 104 14.22 0.64 -1.58
N LYS A 105 14.19 0.45 -0.25
CA LYS A 105 14.00 1.57 0.68
C LYS A 105 15.14 2.59 0.49
N PRO A 106 14.91 3.90 0.65
CA PRO A 106 15.92 4.93 0.37
C PRO A 106 17.25 4.75 1.12
N TRP A 107 17.19 4.20 2.33
CA TRP A 107 18.37 3.93 3.16
C TRP A 107 19.14 2.66 2.75
N VAL A 108 18.59 1.81 1.87
CA VAL A 108 19.28 0.62 1.35
C VAL A 108 20.16 1.04 0.18
N THR A 109 21.40 1.38 0.48
CA THR A 109 22.38 1.81 -0.53
C THR A 109 22.93 0.63 -1.34
N LYS A 110 23.48 0.92 -2.52
CA LYS A 110 24.22 -0.08 -3.33
C LYS A 110 25.43 -0.64 -2.56
N GLY A 111 26.09 0.19 -1.76
CA GLY A 111 27.20 -0.22 -0.89
C GLY A 111 26.76 -1.26 0.14
N LEU A 112 25.66 -0.99 0.86
CA LEU A 112 25.11 -1.92 1.85
C LEU A 112 24.76 -3.28 1.23
N MET A 113 24.09 -3.26 0.06
CA MET A 113 23.78 -4.49 -0.67
C MET A 113 25.04 -5.29 -1.02
N THR A 114 26.10 -4.59 -1.45
CA THR A 114 27.37 -5.20 -1.82
C THR A 114 28.04 -5.83 -0.60
N SER A 115 28.08 -5.13 0.54
CA SER A 115 28.63 -5.66 1.79
C SER A 115 27.89 -6.91 2.27
N VAL A 116 26.55 -6.91 2.20
CA VAL A 116 25.74 -8.09 2.53
C VAL A 116 26.04 -9.26 1.58
N SER A 117 26.13 -9.01 0.27
CA SER A 117 26.48 -10.04 -0.71
C SER A 117 27.86 -10.64 -0.46
N ILE A 118 28.87 -9.81 -0.20
CA ILE A 118 30.24 -10.25 0.10
C ILE A 118 30.27 -11.09 1.37
N LYS A 119 29.61 -10.64 2.44
CA LYS A 119 29.51 -11.38 3.71
C LYS A 119 28.89 -12.75 3.51
N ASN A 120 27.77 -12.82 2.79
CA ASN A 120 27.07 -14.09 2.53
C ASN A 120 27.91 -15.04 1.69
N GLU A 121 28.64 -14.52 0.70
CA GLU A 121 29.53 -15.33 -0.13
C GLU A 121 30.71 -15.88 0.67
N LEU A 122 31.35 -15.05 1.50
CA LEU A 122 32.43 -15.49 2.39
C LEU A 122 31.93 -16.56 3.37
N TYR A 123 30.74 -16.39 3.95
CA TYR A 123 30.13 -17.40 4.81
C TYR A 123 29.87 -18.72 4.07
N ARG A 124 29.35 -18.64 2.83
CA ARG A 124 29.12 -19.82 1.98
C ARG A 124 30.43 -20.56 1.70
N GLN A 125 31.49 -19.85 1.33
CA GLN A 125 32.80 -20.43 1.06
C GLN A 125 33.39 -21.06 2.33
N LEU A 126 33.22 -20.43 3.49
CA LEU A 126 33.75 -20.92 4.77
C LEU A 126 33.08 -22.20 5.24
N ARG A 127 31.79 -22.37 4.94
CA ARG A 127 31.07 -23.63 5.20
C ARG A 127 31.61 -24.81 4.39
N ILE A 128 32.21 -24.54 3.22
CA ILE A 128 32.81 -25.55 2.36
C ILE A 128 34.27 -25.80 2.78
N ASN A 129 35.02 -24.73 3.05
CA ASN A 129 36.45 -24.77 3.37
C ASN A 129 36.71 -24.28 4.80
N LEU A 130 36.46 -25.14 5.79
CA LEU A 130 36.52 -24.81 7.22
C LEU A 130 37.94 -24.54 7.75
N CYS A 131 38.98 -25.01 7.06
CA CYS A 131 40.39 -24.88 7.48
C CYS A 131 41.12 -23.69 6.86
N ASP A 132 40.47 -22.88 6.01
CA ASP A 132 41.09 -21.71 5.40
C ASP A 132 41.07 -20.51 6.38
N GLU A 133 42.22 -20.23 7.01
CA GLU A 133 42.39 -19.13 7.95
C GLU A 133 42.26 -17.75 7.28
N ASN A 134 42.71 -17.61 6.02
CA ASN A 134 42.56 -16.34 5.29
C ASN A 134 41.09 -16.01 5.06
N LEU A 135 40.28 -17.03 4.75
CA LEU A 135 38.85 -16.88 4.56
C LEU A 135 38.12 -16.55 5.88
N LYS A 136 38.53 -17.17 7.00
CA LYS A 136 38.04 -16.82 8.34
C LYS A 136 38.27 -15.36 8.68
N ASP A 137 39.47 -14.85 8.43
CA ASP A 137 39.83 -13.47 8.77
C ASP A 137 39.15 -12.44 7.86
N ARG A 138 38.98 -12.77 6.58
CA ARG A 138 38.16 -11.94 5.67
C ARG A 138 36.69 -11.92 6.11
N TYR A 139 36.13 -13.05 6.52
CA TYR A 139 34.75 -13.11 7.00
C TYR A 139 34.58 -12.31 8.30
N LYS A 140 35.47 -12.48 9.29
CA LYS A 140 35.43 -11.74 10.57
C LYS A 140 35.43 -10.22 10.35
N ARG A 141 36.28 -9.71 9.45
CA ARG A 141 36.33 -8.28 9.10
C ARG A 141 35.02 -7.75 8.49
N ASN A 142 34.35 -8.55 7.67
CA ASN A 142 33.12 -8.17 6.98
C ASN A 142 31.84 -8.50 7.78
N ARG A 143 31.96 -9.12 8.96
CA ARG A 143 30.81 -9.55 9.78
C ARG A 143 30.04 -8.38 10.41
N ASN A 144 30.75 -7.32 10.79
CA ASN A 144 30.21 -6.18 11.53
C ASN A 144 29.64 -5.07 10.64
N PHE A 145 29.61 -5.29 9.32
CA PHE A 145 28.93 -4.46 8.33
C PHE A 145 27.57 -5.04 7.93
#